data_AF-A0A2V7YD25-F1
#
_entry.id   AF-A0A2V7YD25-F1
#
_cell.length_a   1.000
_cell.length_b   1.000
_cell.length_c   1.000
_cell.angle_alpha   90.00
_cell.angle_beta   90.00
_cell.angle_gamma   90.00
#
_symmetry.space_group_name_H-M   'P 1'
#
loop_
_entity.id
_entity.type
_entity.pdbx_description
1 polymer ?
#
loop_
_entity_poly.entity_id
_entity_poly.type
_entity_poly.pdbx_seq_one_letter_code
_entity_poly.pdbx_strand_id
1 'polypeptide(L)' 'MAASNSHQGIAADNNGTVRASNHTVSLNLNGLTQNGSGVFESRGNNTVRGNTTETSGTITTFGPV' A
#
# COMPACT_ATOMS: atom_id res chain seq x y z
N MET A 1 -3.58 22.40 -0.33
CA MET A 1 -2.53 21.61 0.34
C MET A 1 -2.39 20.30 -0.41
N ALA A 2 -1.27 20.06 -1.11
CA ALA A 2 -0.98 18.77 -1.73
C ALA A 2 0.06 18.07 -0.85
N ALA A 3 -0.27 16.93 -0.27
CA ALA A 3 0.73 16.08 0.37
C ALA A 3 1.59 15.48 -0.76
N SER A 4 2.83 15.95 -0.90
CA SER A 4 3.81 15.31 -1.79
C SER A 4 4.40 14.11 -1.06
N ASN A 5 3.67 13.00 -1.02
CA ASN A 5 4.24 11.69 -0.73
C ASN A 5 4.82 11.20 -2.07
N SER A 6 5.98 11.72 -2.46
CA SER A 6 6.47 11.61 -3.84
C SER A 6 6.95 10.20 -4.22
N HIS A 7 7.03 9.26 -3.28
CA HIS A 7 7.59 7.93 -3.54
C HIS A 7 6.65 6.76 -3.22
N GLN A 8 6.28 6.52 -1.96
CA GLN A 8 5.41 5.40 -1.58
C GLN A 8 4.23 5.88 -0.73
N GLY A 9 3.03 5.40 -1.06
CA GLY A 9 1.80 5.71 -0.31
C GLY A 9 1.70 4.92 0.99
N ILE A 10 1.73 3.59 0.90
CA ILE A 10 1.84 2.68 2.06
C ILE A 10 2.73 1.52 1.64
N ALA A 11 3.74 1.20 2.44
CA ALA A 11 4.69 0.15 2.10
C ALA A 11 5.05 -0.78 3.25
N ALA A 12 5.17 -2.07 2.92
CA ALA A 12 5.80 -3.08 3.75
C ALA A 12 7.23 -3.31 3.24
N ASP A 13 8.21 -2.75 3.94
CA ASP A 13 9.63 -2.97 3.67
C ASP A 13 10.15 -4.24 4.34
N ASN A 14 11.43 -4.58 4.09
CA ASN A 14 12.06 -5.82 4.52
C ASN A 14 11.73 -6.19 5.98
N ASN A 15 11.24 -7.41 6.17
CA ASN A 15 10.85 -8.02 7.44
C ASN A 15 9.71 -7.31 8.19
N GLY A 16 9.04 -6.33 7.58
CA GLY A 16 7.86 -5.66 8.12
C GLY A 16 6.56 -6.31 7.64
N THR A 17 5.53 -6.24 8.50
CA THR A 17 4.15 -6.59 8.13
C THR A 17 3.28 -5.35 8.20
N VAL A 18 2.60 -5.03 7.10
CA VAL A 18 1.59 -3.96 7.05
C VAL A 18 0.21 -4.56 6.83
N ARG A 19 -0.76 -4.13 7.64
CA ARG A 19 -2.18 -4.44 7.49
C ARG A 19 -2.95 -3.17 7.18
N ALA A 20 -3.36 -2.98 5.93
CA ALA A 20 -4.03 -1.77 5.47
C ALA A 20 -5.55 -1.99 5.33
N SER A 21 -6.35 -1.11 5.92
CA SER A 21 -7.82 -1.16 5.85
C SER A 21 -8.44 0.22 5.75
N ASN A 22 -9.30 0.43 4.75
CA ASN A 22 -10.04 1.68 4.51
C ASN A 22 -9.17 2.92 4.28
N HIS A 23 -8.05 2.77 3.57
CA HIS A 23 -7.20 3.89 3.16
C HIS A 23 -7.56 4.43 1.78
N THR A 24 -7.32 5.73 1.56
CA THR A 24 -7.25 6.34 0.23
C THR A 24 -5.79 6.69 -0.07
N VAL A 25 -5.25 6.13 -1.15
CA VAL A 25 -3.85 6.29 -1.55
C VAL A 25 -3.80 6.82 -2.99
N SER A 26 -3.35 8.07 -3.15
CA SER A 26 -3.34 8.78 -4.44
C SER A 26 -2.15 9.74 -4.52
N LEU A 27 -1.72 10.07 -5.75
CA LEU A 27 -0.65 11.05 -6.04
C LEU A 27 0.74 10.65 -5.53
N ASN A 28 1.05 9.35 -5.53
CA ASN A 28 2.38 8.79 -5.22
C ASN A 28 3.03 8.17 -6.46
N LEU A 29 4.35 7.95 -6.44
CA LEU A 29 4.99 7.10 -7.45
C LEU A 29 4.49 5.65 -7.35
N ASN A 30 4.44 5.08 -6.15
CA ASN A 30 3.85 3.77 -5.89
C ASN A 30 2.75 3.87 -4.80
N GLY A 31 1.59 3.28 -5.03
CA GLY A 31 0.46 3.27 -4.09
C GLY A 31 0.69 2.31 -2.93
N LEU A 32 0.16 1.08 -3.01
CA LEU A 32 0.45 0.02 -2.03
C LEU A 32 1.64 -0.80 -2.48
N THR A 33 2.66 -0.91 -1.64
CA THR A 33 3.92 -1.54 -2.03
C THR A 33 4.36 -2.61 -1.04
N GLN A 34 4.70 -3.78 -1.55
CA GLN A 34 5.42 -4.82 -0.82
C GLN A 34 6.84 -4.90 -1.38
N ASN A 35 7.84 -4.63 -0.54
CA ASN A 35 9.26 -4.66 -0.91
C ASN A 35 9.96 -5.85 -0.25
N GLY A 36 10.82 -6.52 -1.02
CA GLY A 36 11.68 -7.62 -0.56
C GLY A 36 10.94 -8.71 0.22
N SER A 37 11.31 -8.92 1.49
CA SER A 37 10.72 -9.92 2.38
C SER A 37 9.51 -9.41 3.19
N GLY A 38 9.06 -8.17 2.95
CA GLY A 38 7.91 -7.60 3.65
C GLY A 38 6.60 -8.33 3.34
N VAL A 39 5.61 -8.21 4.23
CA VAL A 39 4.27 -8.78 4.05
C VAL A 39 3.26 -7.64 4.02
N PHE A 40 2.52 -7.52 2.92
CA PHE A 40 1.43 -6.54 2.82
C PHE A 40 0.08 -7.26 2.73
N GLU A 41 -0.73 -7.08 3.77
CA GLU A 41 -2.08 -7.61 3.83
C GLU A 41 -3.10 -6.45 3.74
N SER A 42 -4.04 -6.56 2.80
CA SER A 42 -5.07 -5.55 2.52
C SER A 42 -6.45 -6.11 2.83
N ARG A 43 -7.30 -5.34 3.50
CA ARG A 43 -8.72 -5.68 3.69
C ARG A 43 -9.61 -4.44 3.61
N GLY A 44 -10.92 -4.66 3.52
CA GLY A 44 -11.89 -3.56 3.47
C GLY A 44 -11.79 -2.73 2.19
N ASN A 45 -12.24 -1.48 2.27
CA ASN A 45 -12.40 -0.61 1.09
C ASN A 45 -11.18 0.30 0.91
N ASN A 46 -10.05 -0.27 0.53
CA ASN A 46 -8.88 0.52 0.13
C ASN A 46 -9.09 1.09 -1.28
N THR A 47 -8.95 2.41 -1.44
CA THR A 47 -9.00 3.10 -2.74
C THR A 47 -7.58 3.50 -3.13
N VAL A 48 -7.05 2.87 -4.16
CA VAL A 48 -5.69 3.12 -4.66
C VAL A 48 -5.82 3.55 -6.11
N ARG A 49 -5.71 4.86 -6.34
CA ARG A 49 -5.94 5.47 -7.66
C ARG A 49 -5.16 6.77 -7.81
N GLY A 50 -4.66 7.02 -9.01
CA GLY A 50 -3.95 8.25 -9.36
C GLY A 50 -2.50 8.23 -8.87
N ASN A 51 -1.93 7.04 -8.70
CA ASN A 51 -0.50 6.84 -8.47
C ASN A 51 0.18 6.48 -9.81
N THR A 52 1.49 6.67 -9.95
CA THR A 52 2.19 6.22 -11.17
C THR A 52 2.12 4.69 -11.30
N THR A 53 2.28 3.98 -10.19
CA THR A 53 2.01 2.55 -10.03
C THR A 53 1.03 2.38 -8.88
N GLU A 54 -0.15 1.81 -9.13
CA GLU A 54 -1.17 1.67 -8.08
C GLU A 54 -0.74 0.66 -7.01
N THR A 55 -0.24 -0.50 -7.43
CA THR A 55 0.25 -1.53 -6.53
C THR A 55 1.54 -2.15 -7.05
N SER A 56 2.49 -2.42 -6.14
CA SER A 56 3.76 -3.10 -6.45
C SER A 56 4.04 -4.20 -5.43
N GLY A 57 4.57 -5.33 -5.89
CA GLY A 57 4.79 -6.54 -5.07
C GLY A 57 3.50 -7.35 -4.83
N THR A 58 3.57 -8.28 -3.87
CA THR A 58 2.43 -9.16 -3.55
C THR A 58 1.57 -8.53 -2.46
N ILE A 59 0.32 -8.22 -2.81
CA ILE A 59 -0.70 -7.72 -1.89
C ILE A 59 -1.71 -8.85 -1.63
N THR A 60 -1.72 -9.40 -0.42
CA THR A 60 -2.66 -10.47 -0.05
C THR A 60 -3.85 -9.92 0.73
N THR A 61 -4.92 -10.69 0.82
CA THR A 61 -6.03 -10.40 1.75
C THR A 61 -5.87 -11.17 3.03
N PHE A 62 -6.32 -10.61 4.16
CA PHE A 62 -6.39 -11.31 5.44
C PHE A 62 -7.82 -11.40 5.96
N GLY A 63 -8.17 -12.56 6.54
CA GLY A 63 -9.48 -12.84 7.12
C GLY A 63 -9.70 -12.20 8.50
N PRO A 64 -10.91 -12.28 9.07
CA PRO A 64 -11.16 -11.89 10.44
C PRO A 64 -10.29 -12.72 11.40
N VAL A 65 -9.74 -12.05 12.42
CA VAL A 65 -9.12 -12.69 13.59
C VAL A 65 -10.20 -13.29 14.49
#